data_AF-A0A3B9NFB2-F1
#
_entry.id   AF-A0A3B9NFB2-F1
#
_cell.length_a   1.000
_cell.length_b   1.000
_cell.length_c   1.000
_cell.angle_alpha   90.00
_cell.angle_beta   90.00
_cell.angle_gamma   90.00
#
_symmetry.space_group_name_H-M   'P 1'
#
loop_
_entity.id
_entity.type
_entity.pdbx_description
1 polymer ?
#
loop_
_entity_poly.entity_id
_entity_poly.type
_entity_poly.pdbx_seq_one_letter_code
_entity_poly.pdbx_strand_id
1 'polypeptide(L)'
;GKDDVFGMVLGWMINRDERGVRYFYHDGNTKIGYNTLCVLYPTDDYGIVIMVNDTIDQRKVSELENDIRHQLLLCDRRQVQPSSSAEKKD
;
A
#
# COMPACT_ATOMS: atom_id res chain seq x y z
N GLY A 1 0.99 -2.39 -28.41
CA GLY A 1 0.10 -1.55 -29.23
C GLY A 1 -0.82 -0.87 -28.26
N LYS A 2 -0.57 0.42 -28.00
CA LYS A 2 -1.29 1.30 -27.05
C LYS A 2 -1.63 0.64 -25.70
N ASP A 3 -0.59 0.47 -24.90
CA ASP A 3 -0.63 -0.07 -23.54
C ASP A 3 -0.88 1.06 -22.52
N ASP A 4 -1.96 1.83 -22.67
CA ASP A 4 -2.32 2.90 -21.72
C ASP A 4 -3.71 2.61 -21.13
N VAL A 5 -3.79 1.58 -20.28
CA VAL A 5 -4.98 1.30 -19.46
C VAL A 5 -4.92 2.15 -18.18
N PHE A 6 -4.76 3.47 -18.34
CA PHE A 6 -5.11 4.44 -17.30
C PHE A 6 -6.62 4.61 -17.29
N GLY A 7 -7.32 3.60 -16.76
CA GLY A 7 -8.76 3.67 -16.55
C GLY A 7 -9.07 4.48 -15.31
N MET A 8 -9.29 5.79 -15.45
CA MET A 8 -9.96 6.56 -14.40
C MET A 8 -11.39 6.02 -14.23
N VAL A 9 -11.68 5.38 -13.10
CA VAL A 9 -13.04 4.98 -12.72
C VAL A 9 -13.38 5.70 -11.43
N LEU A 10 -14.47 6.47 -11.41
CA LEU A 10 -14.94 7.23 -10.23
C LEU A 10 -13.87 8.15 -9.58
N GLY A 11 -12.87 8.61 -10.34
CA GLY A 11 -11.75 9.43 -9.84
C GLY A 11 -10.55 8.64 -9.31
N TRP A 12 -10.64 7.32 -9.26
CA TRP A 12 -9.53 6.47 -8.81
C TRP A 12 -8.55 6.18 -9.94
N MET A 13 -7.27 6.14 -9.57
CA MET A 13 -6.18 5.65 -10.40
C MET A 13 -5.98 4.16 -10.14
N ILE A 14 -5.57 3.42 -11.16
CA ILE A 14 -5.31 1.98 -11.10
C ILE A 14 -3.83 1.77 -11.42
N ASN A 15 -3.15 0.95 -10.64
CA ASN A 15 -1.78 0.53 -10.94
C ASN A 15 -1.58 -0.94 -10.52
N ARG A 16 -0.37 -1.48 -10.72
CA ARG A 16 0.01 -2.84 -10.36
C ARG A 16 1.22 -2.84 -9.45
N ASP A 17 1.23 -3.73 -8.47
CA ASP A 17 2.38 -3.94 -7.59
C ASP A 17 3.45 -4.83 -8.24
N GLU A 18 4.51 -5.15 -7.50
CA GLU A 18 5.62 -6.00 -7.95
C GLU A 18 5.21 -7.43 -8.33
N ARG A 19 4.03 -7.89 -7.88
CA ARG A 19 3.43 -9.18 -8.25
C ARG A 19 2.56 -9.09 -9.50
N GLY A 20 2.37 -7.88 -10.04
CA GLY A 20 1.46 -7.59 -11.13
C GLY A 20 -0.01 -7.50 -10.72
N VAL A 21 -0.31 -7.49 -9.41
CA VAL A 21 -1.67 -7.43 -8.86
C VAL A 21 -2.18 -5.99 -8.87
N ARG A 22 -3.44 -5.79 -9.26
CA ARG A 22 -4.02 -4.44 -9.33
C ARG A 22 -4.29 -3.88 -7.95
N TYR A 23 -3.94 -2.62 -7.78
CA TYR A 23 -4.35 -1.79 -6.64
C TYR A 23 -4.95 -0.48 -7.13
N PHE A 24 -5.76 0.15 -6.28
CA PHE A 24 -6.46 1.39 -6.59
C PHE A 24 -5.92 2.48 -5.68
N TYR A 25 -5.75 3.69 -6.20
CA TYR A 25 -5.27 4.79 -5.39
C TYR A 25 -5.84 6.14 -5.83
N HIS A 26 -5.86 7.07 -4.89
CA HIS A 26 -6.11 8.48 -5.14
C HIS A 26 -5.16 9.27 -4.25
N ASP A 27 -4.44 10.21 -4.85
CA ASP A 27 -3.64 11.17 -4.10
C ASP A 27 -4.22 12.58 -4.26
N GLY A 28 -3.81 13.46 -3.37
CA GLY A 28 -4.24 14.85 -3.36
C GLY A 28 -3.14 15.69 -2.76
N ASN A 29 -2.69 16.68 -3.52
CA ASN A 29 -1.81 17.75 -3.05
C ASN A 29 -2.43 19.08 -3.48
N THR A 30 -3.09 19.74 -2.54
CA THR A 30 -3.78 21.02 -2.81
C THR A 30 -2.83 22.22 -2.78
N LYS A 31 -1.53 22.00 -2.48
CA LYS A 31 -0.51 23.04 -2.20
C LYS A 31 -0.87 24.02 -1.07
N ILE A 32 -2.02 23.85 -0.44
CA ILE A 32 -2.55 24.63 0.66
C ILE A 32 -3.27 23.63 1.57
N GLY A 33 -2.61 23.21 2.65
CA GLY A 33 -3.15 22.25 3.61
C GLY A 33 -2.45 20.90 3.57
N TYR A 34 -3.22 19.83 3.39
CA TYR A 34 -2.77 18.46 3.59
C TYR A 34 -2.37 17.78 2.30
N ASN A 35 -1.35 16.93 2.37
CA ASN A 35 -1.20 15.86 1.40
C ASN A 35 -2.02 14.66 1.84
N THR A 36 -2.72 14.06 0.89
CA THR A 36 -3.51 12.86 1.11
C THR A 36 -3.06 11.76 0.15
N LEU A 37 -3.00 10.54 0.66
CA LEU A 37 -2.83 9.34 -0.16
C LEU A 37 -3.78 8.28 0.38
N CYS A 38 -4.64 7.76 -0.50
CA CYS A 38 -5.49 6.62 -0.22
C CYS A 38 -5.13 5.51 -1.20
N VAL A 39 -4.72 4.35 -0.70
CA VAL A 39 -4.36 3.17 -1.48
C VAL A 39 -5.14 1.97 -0.99
N LEU A 40 -5.73 1.23 -1.91
CA LEU A 40 -6.54 0.04 -1.63
C LEU A 40 -5.92 -1.16 -2.34
N TYR A 41 -5.74 -2.25 -1.58
CA TYR A 41 -5.21 -3.55 -2.04
C TYR A 41 -6.28 -4.64 -1.84
N PRO A 42 -7.31 -4.71 -2.71
CA PRO A 42 -8.42 -5.64 -2.50
C PRO A 42 -8.02 -7.12 -2.55
N THR A 43 -6.93 -7.47 -3.22
CA THR A 43 -6.44 -8.86 -3.27
C THR A 43 -5.80 -9.29 -1.96
N ASP A 44 -5.33 -8.35 -1.15
CA ASP A 44 -4.67 -8.62 0.12
C ASP A 44 -5.53 -8.18 1.33
N ASP A 45 -6.79 -7.82 1.09
CA ASP A 45 -7.78 -7.44 2.11
C ASP A 45 -7.37 -6.27 3.04
N TYR A 46 -6.59 -5.31 2.52
CA TYR A 46 -6.26 -4.08 3.27
C TYR A 46 -6.25 -2.82 2.41
N GLY A 47 -6.27 -1.67 3.10
CA GLY A 47 -6.07 -0.35 2.53
C GLY A 47 -5.31 0.55 3.50
N ILE A 48 -4.63 1.54 2.95
CA ILE A 48 -3.82 2.52 3.68
C ILE A 48 -4.33 3.92 3.33
N VAL A 49 -4.64 4.71 4.36
CA VAL A 49 -4.99 6.13 4.23
C VAL A 49 -3.99 6.95 5.01
N ILE A 50 -3.32 7.87 4.34
CA ILE A 50 -2.34 8.78 4.92
C ILE A 50 -2.81 10.21 4.68
N MET A 51 -2.82 11.01 5.75
CA MET A 51 -3.06 12.45 5.71
C MET A 51 -1.92 13.13 6.47
N VAL A 52 -1.17 14.01 5.80
CA VAL A 52 -0.04 14.73 6.39
C VAL A 52 -0.33 16.22 6.35
N ASN A 53 -0.23 16.89 7.51
CA ASN A 53 -0.40 18.34 7.65
C ASN A 53 0.86 19.09 7.20
N ASP A 54 1.32 18.81 5.99
CA ASP A 54 2.49 19.46 5.42
C ASP A 54 2.39 19.42 3.89
N THR A 55 2.81 20.51 3.26
CA THR A 55 3.01 20.62 1.81
C THR A 55 4.33 19.96 1.39
N ILE A 56 4.54 18.72 1.84
CA ILE A 56 5.67 17.91 1.39
C ILE A 56 5.48 17.51 -0.08
N ASP A 57 6.54 17.03 -0.71
CA ASP A 57 6.42 16.35 -1.99
C ASP A 57 5.54 15.10 -1.81
N GLN A 58 4.59 14.87 -2.73
CA GLN A 58 3.74 13.68 -2.74
C GLN A 58 4.58 12.39 -2.75
N ARG A 59 5.79 12.43 -3.33
CA ARG A 59 6.75 11.32 -3.32
C ARG A 59 7.08 10.84 -1.90
N LYS A 60 7.25 11.75 -0.95
CA LYS A 60 7.54 11.39 0.45
C LYS A 60 6.38 10.67 1.12
N VAL A 61 5.15 11.01 0.73
CA VAL A 61 3.94 10.32 1.21
C VAL A 61 3.87 8.91 0.65
N SER A 62 4.23 8.73 -0.63
CA SER A 62 4.36 7.40 -1.25
C SER A 62 5.49 6.56 -0.63
N GLU A 63 6.62 7.17 -0.27
CA GLU A 63 7.71 6.49 0.46
C GLU A 63 7.22 5.99 1.83
N LEU A 64 6.51 6.83 2.58
CA LEU A 64 5.90 6.46 3.86
C LEU A 64 4.88 5.33 3.71
N GLU A 65 4.06 5.35 2.66
CA GLU A 65 3.12 4.27 2.35
C GLU A 65 3.84 2.95 2.12
N ASN A 66 4.91 2.95 1.30
CA ASN A 66 5.71 1.76 1.05
C ASN A 66 6.34 1.20 2.35
N ASP A 67 6.84 2.07 3.23
CA ASP A 67 7.40 1.65 4.51
C ASP A 67 6.35 1.00 5.41
N ILE A 68 5.15 1.59 5.51
CA ILE A 68 4.02 1.03 6.27
C ILE A 68 3.61 -0.32 5.68
N ARG A 69 3.43 -0.39 4.36
CA ARG A 69 3.07 -1.63 3.66
C ARG A 69 4.10 -2.73 3.91
N HIS A 70 5.39 -2.42 3.80
CA HIS A 70 6.46 -3.38 4.06
C HIS A 70 6.41 -3.90 5.50
N GLN A 71 6.16 -3.04 6.49
CA GLN A 71 6.01 -3.46 7.88
C GLN A 71 4.76 -4.32 8.11
N LEU A 72 3.63 -4.00 7.49
CA LEU A 72 2.40 -4.80 7.58
C LEU A 72 2.62 -6.22 7.03
N LEU A 73 3.22 -6.34 5.85
CA LEU A 73 3.49 -7.64 5.22
C LEU A 73 4.52 -8.47 6.00
N LEU A 74 5.50 -7.83 6.65
CA LEU A 74 6.43 -8.52 7.55
C LEU A 74 5.76 -9.00 8.85
N CYS A 75 4.77 -8.27 9.37
CA CYS A 75 4.01 -8.67 10.55
C CYS A 75 3.09 -9.85 10.25
N ASP A 76 2.42 -9.85 9.09
CA ASP A 76 1.55 -10.94 8.67
C ASP A 76 2.34 -12.27 8.50
N ARG A 77 3.51 -12.23 7.86
CA ARG A 77 4.40 -13.41 7.77
C ARG A 77 4.85 -13.96 9.11
N ARG A 78 4.97 -13.12 10.14
CA ARG A 78 5.37 -13.54 11.49
C ARG A 78 4.24 -14.24 12.25
N GLN A 79 2.98 -14.01 11.89
CA GLN A 79 1.85 -14.72 12.48
C GLN A 79 1.63 -16.12 11.89
N VAL A 80 2.15 -16.39 10.69
CA VAL A 80 1.93 -17.67 9.97
C VAL A 80 2.98 -18.75 10.30
N GLN A 81 4.09 -18.43 10.96
CA GLN A 81 5.05 -19.48 11.39
C GLN A 81 4.57 -20.18 12.67
N PRO A 82 4.28 -21.50 12.66
CA PRO A 82 4.03 -22.24 13.89
C PRO A 82 5.35 -22.39 14.65
N SER A 83 5.31 -22.21 15.96
CA SER A 83 6.38 -22.62 16.87
C SER A 83 6.55 -24.14 16.80
N SER A 84 7.43 -24.62 15.91
CA SER A 84 7.76 -26.03 15.80
C SER A 84 9.13 -26.29 16.41
N SER A 85 9.14 -26.80 17.64
CA SER A 85 9.92 -27.99 17.97
C SER A 85 9.40 -28.58 19.28
N ALA A 86 8.62 -29.66 19.15
CA ALA A 86 8.40 -30.58 20.23
C ALA A 86 9.74 -31.19 20.66
N GLU A 87 10.06 -31.05 21.94
CA GLU A 87 11.16 -31.75 22.60
C GLU A 87 10.84 -33.25 22.58
N LYS A 88 11.43 -33.99 21.63
CA LYS A 88 11.58 -35.44 21.77
C LYS A 88 12.71 -35.67 22.76
N LYS A 89 12.35 -36.09 23.98
CA LYS A 89 13.26 -36.80 24.88
C LYS A 89 12.93 -38.28 24.82
N ASP A 90 13.97 -39.04 24.48
CA ASP A 90 14.04 -40.50 24.60
C ASP A 90 14.01 -40.94 26.08
#